data_AF-A0A0M8VD58-F1
#
_entry.id   AF-A0A0M8VD58-F1
#
_cell.length_a   1.000
_cell.length_b   1.000
_cell.length_c   1.000
_cell.angle_alpha   90.00
_cell.angle_beta   90.00
_cell.angle_gamma   90.00
#
_symmetry.space_group_name_H-M   'P 1'
#
loop_
_entity.id
_entity.type
_entity.pdbx_description
1 polymer ?
#
loop_
_entity_poly.entity_id
_entity_poly.type
_entity_poly.pdbx_seq_one_letter_code
_entity_poly.pdbx_strand_id
1 'polypeptide(L)'
;MKQLLFPNNTRFWYETLRPTSQIAYDGADFGEVVSTSERIAEGVIEPVEIPYEDTTLPGHLYPADTTGAPRPTLTMHNGFDGTADEFFKGRPEQLHDHLPCTKTLMVGTAEEGAGAHCHPGTMRLSQARVYNWPDDTVAGAGT
;
A
#
# COMPACT_ATOMS: atom_id res chain seq x y z
N MET A 1 1.77 -25.47 -11.80
CA MET A 1 2.71 -24.52 -12.45
C MET A 1 4.03 -24.57 -11.71
N LYS A 2 5.17 -24.50 -12.40
CA LYS A 2 6.50 -24.46 -11.78
C LYS A 2 6.78 -23.03 -11.26
N GLN A 3 7.23 -22.89 -10.02
CA GLN A 3 7.68 -21.61 -9.45
C GLN A 3 9.02 -21.20 -10.07
N LEU A 4 9.13 -19.97 -10.54
CA LEU A 4 10.34 -19.45 -11.20
C LEU A 4 11.24 -18.65 -10.24
N LEU A 5 10.63 -17.98 -9.26
CA LEU A 5 11.29 -17.23 -8.19
C LEU A 5 10.84 -17.83 -6.85
N PHE A 6 11.70 -17.80 -5.83
CA PHE A 6 11.43 -18.39 -4.51
C PHE A 6 10.89 -19.83 -4.56
N PRO A 7 11.60 -20.78 -5.21
CA PRO A 7 11.06 -22.12 -5.52
C PRO A 7 10.74 -22.98 -4.29
N ASN A 8 11.23 -22.60 -3.11
CA ASN A 8 11.00 -23.28 -1.84
C ASN A 8 10.07 -22.50 -0.90
N ASN A 9 9.62 -21.30 -1.30
CA ASN A 9 8.79 -20.42 -0.49
C ASN A 9 7.57 -19.93 -1.27
N THR A 10 6.50 -20.72 -1.15
CA THR A 10 5.23 -20.47 -1.86
C THR A 10 4.61 -19.12 -1.51
N ARG A 11 4.79 -18.63 -0.28
CA ARG A 11 4.26 -17.32 0.13
C ARG A 11 4.98 -16.19 -0.60
N PHE A 12 6.32 -16.21 -0.63
CA PHE A 12 7.10 -15.23 -1.38
C PHE A 12 6.80 -15.30 -2.88
N TRP A 13 6.65 -16.51 -3.45
CA TRP A 13 6.23 -16.67 -4.84
C TRP A 13 4.88 -15.99 -5.13
N TYR A 14 3.85 -16.21 -4.30
CA TYR A 14 2.56 -15.54 -4.48
C TYR A 14 2.64 -14.03 -4.30
N GLU A 15 3.45 -13.54 -3.36
CA GLU A 15 3.66 -12.11 -3.19
C GLU A 15 4.43 -11.50 -4.36
N THR A 16 5.34 -12.22 -5.03
CA THR A 16 5.96 -11.78 -6.30
C THR A 16 4.97 -11.74 -7.47
N LEU A 17 3.97 -12.63 -7.47
CA LEU A 17 2.92 -12.61 -8.50
C LEU A 17 2.03 -11.36 -8.43
N ARG A 18 1.90 -10.73 -7.25
CA ARG A 18 1.12 -9.48 -7.09
C ARG A 18 1.70 -8.30 -7.86
N PRO A 19 2.96 -7.85 -7.67
CA PRO A 19 3.52 -6.79 -8.49
C PRO A 19 3.65 -7.23 -9.96
N THR A 20 3.86 -8.52 -10.23
CA THR A 20 3.86 -9.03 -11.62
C THR A 20 2.51 -8.81 -12.31
N SER A 21 1.38 -8.97 -11.61
CA SER A 21 0.06 -8.68 -12.20
C SER A 21 -0.20 -7.19 -12.38
N GLN A 22 0.53 -6.32 -11.67
CA GLN A 22 0.45 -4.87 -11.80
C GLN A 22 1.20 -4.33 -13.03
N ILE A 23 2.09 -5.13 -13.64
CA ILE A 23 2.82 -4.76 -14.87
C ILE A 23 1.86 -4.38 -16.00
N ALA A 24 0.72 -5.07 -16.12
CA ALA A 24 -0.29 -4.77 -17.14
C ALA A 24 -0.96 -3.40 -16.98
N TYR A 25 -0.73 -2.74 -15.85
CA TYR A 25 -1.28 -1.44 -15.48
C TYR A 25 -0.18 -0.40 -15.21
N ASP A 26 1.04 -0.63 -15.71
CA ASP A 26 2.23 0.20 -15.47
C ASP A 26 2.54 0.45 -13.97
N GLY A 27 2.01 -0.40 -13.07
CA GLY A 27 2.25 -0.32 -11.64
C GLY A 27 3.57 -0.95 -11.17
N ALA A 28 4.20 -1.74 -12.05
CA ALA A 28 5.49 -2.37 -11.84
C ALA A 28 6.19 -2.59 -13.18
N ASP A 29 7.53 -2.65 -13.16
CA ASP A 29 8.32 -3.09 -14.31
C ASP A 29 8.74 -4.56 -14.14
N PHE A 30 8.68 -5.35 -15.22
CA PHE A 30 9.07 -6.77 -15.18
C PHE A 30 10.52 -6.97 -14.74
N GLY A 31 11.44 -6.15 -15.28
CA GLY A 31 12.86 -6.20 -14.93
C GLY A 31 13.10 -5.79 -13.48
N GLU A 32 12.38 -4.79 -12.98
CA GLU A 32 12.44 -4.38 -11.57
C GLU A 32 11.99 -5.52 -10.63
N VAL A 33 10.85 -6.16 -10.92
CA VAL A 33 10.31 -7.27 -10.11
C VAL A 33 11.29 -8.44 -10.05
N VAL A 34 11.83 -8.86 -11.21
CA VAL A 34 12.79 -9.98 -11.28
C VAL A 34 14.09 -9.61 -10.56
N SER A 35 14.69 -8.46 -10.88
CA SER A 35 15.99 -8.07 -10.34
C SER A 35 15.96 -7.72 -8.85
N THR A 36 14.79 -7.34 -8.31
CA THR A 36 14.57 -7.18 -6.87
C THR A 36 14.41 -8.55 -6.20
N SER A 37 13.61 -9.44 -6.81
CA SER A 37 13.39 -10.79 -6.27
C SER A 37 14.69 -11.61 -6.15
N GLU A 38 15.66 -11.39 -7.04
CA GLU A 38 16.99 -12.02 -6.96
C GLU A 38 17.87 -11.50 -5.81
N ARG A 39 17.53 -10.35 -5.23
CA ARG A 39 18.34 -9.67 -4.21
C ARG A 39 17.78 -9.76 -2.80
N ILE A 40 16.51 -10.14 -2.65
CA ILE A 40 15.87 -10.29 -1.34
C ILE A 40 16.01 -11.71 -0.82
N ALA A 41 16.31 -11.83 0.47
CA ALA A 41 16.26 -13.12 1.14
C ALA A 41 14.80 -13.51 1.38
N GLU A 42 14.48 -14.79 1.21
CA GLU A 42 13.20 -15.31 1.68
C GLU A 42 13.13 -15.21 3.21
N GLY A 43 12.01 -14.69 3.71
CA GLY A 43 11.83 -14.39 5.13
C GLY A 43 10.49 -14.88 5.65
N VAL A 44 10.38 -15.02 6.97
CA VAL A 44 9.09 -15.22 7.62
C VAL A 44 8.48 -13.84 7.81
N ILE A 45 7.28 -13.62 7.27
CA ILE A 45 6.48 -12.44 7.60
C ILE A 45 5.83 -12.73 8.95
N GLU A 46 6.16 -11.91 9.93
CA GLU A 46 5.75 -12.09 11.32
C GLU A 46 4.50 -11.24 11.58
N PRO A 47 3.37 -11.83 12.01
CA PRO A 47 2.25 -11.04 12.50
C PRO A 47 2.69 -10.30 13.77
N VAL A 48 2.34 -9.02 13.88
CA VAL A 48 2.63 -8.18 15.03
C VAL A 48 1.36 -7.50 15.52
N GLU A 49 1.25 -7.33 16.83
CA GLU A 49 0.18 -6.54 17.45
C GLU A 49 0.75 -5.17 17.80
N ILE A 50 0.14 -4.12 17.26
CA ILE A 50 0.56 -2.73 17.49
C ILE A 50 -0.38 -2.14 18.54
N PRO A 51 0.13 -1.76 19.74
CA PRO A 51 -0.71 -1.12 20.75
C PRO A 51 -1.32 0.18 20.24
N TYR A 52 -2.63 0.37 20.43
CA TYR A 52 -3.35 1.57 20.03
C TYR A 52 -4.50 1.85 21.00
N GLU A 53 -4.36 2.90 21.80
CA GLU A 53 -5.30 3.24 22.87
C GLU A 53 -5.62 2.02 23.76
N ASP A 54 -6.90 1.66 23.90
CA ASP A 54 -7.38 0.51 24.68
C ASP A 54 -7.51 -0.77 23.82
N THR A 55 -6.90 -0.82 22.63
CA THR A 55 -6.93 -1.96 21.70
C THR A 55 -5.55 -2.26 21.08
N THR A 56 -5.50 -3.28 20.22
CA THR A 56 -4.37 -3.56 19.34
C THR A 56 -4.80 -3.49 17.87
N LEU A 57 -3.86 -3.10 17.00
CA LEU A 57 -4.01 -3.15 15.55
C LEU A 57 -3.15 -4.28 14.99
N PRO A 58 -3.68 -5.10 14.06
CA PRO A 58 -2.90 -6.14 13.42
C PRO A 58 -1.92 -5.53 12.41
N GLY A 59 -0.67 -5.98 12.46
CA GLY A 59 0.39 -5.62 11.53
C GLY A 59 1.15 -6.85 11.05
N HIS A 60 2.00 -6.66 10.03
CA HIS A 60 2.90 -7.68 9.52
C HIS A 60 4.30 -7.09 9.39
N LEU A 61 5.27 -7.68 10.07
CA LEU A 61 6.69 -7.33 9.97
C LEU A 61 7.35 -8.16 8.88
N TYR A 62 8.03 -7.47 7.97
CA TYR A 62 8.83 -8.06 6.90
C TYR A 62 10.31 -7.83 7.27
N PRO A 63 10.98 -8.80 7.89
CA PRO A 63 12.40 -8.66 8.22
C PRO A 63 13.22 -8.61 6.93
N ALA A 64 14.22 -7.73 6.89
CA ALA A 64 15.09 -7.59 5.72
C ALA A 64 15.98 -8.83 5.49
N ASP A 65 16.31 -9.57 6.54
CA ASP A 65 16.94 -10.89 6.51
C ASP A 65 16.74 -11.63 7.85
N THR A 66 17.36 -12.80 7.99
CA THR A 66 17.25 -13.65 9.18
C THR A 66 18.21 -13.30 10.32
N THR A 67 19.01 -12.22 10.20
CA THR A 67 20.07 -11.91 11.17
C THR A 67 19.56 -11.27 12.46
N GLY A 68 18.35 -10.71 12.43
CA GLY A 68 17.78 -9.96 13.57
C GLY A 68 18.48 -8.62 13.86
N ALA A 69 19.40 -8.18 12.99
CA ALA A 69 20.08 -6.91 13.17
C ALA A 69 19.10 -5.72 13.03
N PRO A 70 19.12 -4.72 13.94
CA PRO A 70 18.30 -3.52 13.83
C PRO A 70 18.61 -2.75 12.54
N ARG A 71 17.57 -2.32 11.82
CA ARG A 71 17.66 -1.55 10.57
C ARG A 71 16.59 -0.46 10.54
N PRO A 72 16.76 0.60 9.73
CA PRO A 72 15.68 1.52 9.42
C PRO A 72 14.43 0.76 8.95
N THR A 73 13.28 1.01 9.59
CA THR A 73 12.00 0.36 9.29
C THR A 73 11.16 1.26 8.40
N LEU A 74 10.71 0.74 7.26
CA LEU A 74 9.70 1.39 6.43
C LEU A 74 8.31 0.93 6.88
N THR A 75 7.43 1.87 7.22
CA THR A 75 6.01 1.58 7.50
C THR A 75 5.22 1.67 6.20
N MET A 76 4.47 0.62 5.86
CA MET A 76 3.63 0.56 4.66
C MET A 76 2.16 0.43 5.06
N HIS A 77 1.28 1.28 4.50
CA HIS A 77 -0.17 1.15 4.62
C HIS A 77 -0.78 0.94 3.24
N ASN A 78 -1.82 0.08 3.15
CA ASN A 78 -2.59 -0.14 1.92
C ASN A 78 -3.96 0.55 2.03
N GLY A 79 -4.48 0.96 0.87
CA GLY A 79 -5.90 1.28 0.63
C GLY A 79 -6.25 2.77 0.73
N PHE A 80 -6.71 3.32 -0.38
CA PHE A 80 -7.44 4.58 -0.50
C PHE A 80 -8.58 4.35 -1.53
N ASP A 81 -9.45 5.31 -1.84
CA ASP A 81 -10.57 5.11 -2.79
C ASP A 81 -10.21 5.54 -4.23
N GLY A 82 -10.80 4.87 -5.24
CA GLY A 82 -10.54 5.10 -6.68
C GLY A 82 -11.80 5.15 -7.54
N THR A 83 -11.79 5.95 -8.63
CA THR A 83 -12.97 6.19 -9.51
C THR A 83 -13.52 4.94 -10.23
N ALA A 84 -12.70 3.91 -10.42
CA ALA A 84 -13.06 2.63 -11.04
C ALA A 84 -13.22 1.52 -10.00
N ASP A 85 -13.44 1.88 -8.72
CA ASP A 85 -13.77 0.94 -7.66
C ASP A 85 -15.17 0.33 -7.86
N GLU A 86 -15.21 -0.98 -8.13
CA GLU A 86 -16.44 -1.75 -8.30
C GLU A 86 -16.94 -2.39 -6.99
N PHE A 87 -16.13 -2.40 -5.92
CA PHE A 87 -16.46 -3.08 -4.67
C PHE A 87 -17.16 -2.16 -3.66
N PHE A 88 -16.80 -0.88 -3.63
CA PHE A 88 -17.31 0.08 -2.64
C PHE A 88 -17.87 1.37 -3.24
N LYS A 89 -18.25 1.37 -4.53
CA LYS A 89 -18.84 2.51 -5.22
C LYS A 89 -19.92 3.23 -4.38
N GLY A 90 -19.72 4.52 -4.11
CA GLY A 90 -20.66 5.36 -3.36
C GLY A 90 -20.55 5.27 -1.82
N ARG A 91 -19.79 4.32 -1.27
CA ARG A 91 -19.59 4.16 0.18
C ARG A 91 -18.66 5.21 0.79
N PRO A 92 -17.57 5.64 0.11
CA PRO A 92 -16.72 6.74 0.59
C PRO A 92 -17.49 8.05 0.76
N GLU A 93 -18.35 8.39 -0.19
CA GLU A 93 -19.20 9.58 -0.15
C GLU A 93 -20.17 9.52 1.03
N GLN A 94 -20.80 8.36 1.26
CA GLN A 94 -21.66 8.15 2.43
C GLN A 94 -20.91 8.36 3.74
N LEU A 95 -19.70 7.81 3.89
CA LEU A 95 -18.89 7.99 5.09
C LEU A 95 -18.49 9.46 5.26
N HIS A 96 -18.00 10.09 4.18
CA HIS A 96 -17.65 11.50 4.17
C HIS A 96 -18.82 12.34 4.68
N ASP A 97 -20.02 12.17 4.13
CA ASP A 97 -21.20 12.96 4.50
C ASP A 97 -21.63 12.79 5.97
N HIS A 98 -21.33 11.64 6.60
CA HIS A 98 -21.67 11.38 8.00
C HIS A 98 -20.66 11.95 9.01
N LEU A 99 -19.43 12.25 8.60
CA LEU A 99 -18.39 12.73 9.50
C LEU A 99 -18.64 14.22 9.84
N PRO A 100 -18.68 14.64 11.11
CA PRO A 100 -18.98 16.03 11.49
C PRO A 100 -17.75 16.96 11.48
N CYS A 101 -16.55 16.43 11.21
CA CYS A 101 -15.29 17.17 11.25
C CYS A 101 -14.85 17.71 9.88
N THR A 102 -13.80 18.55 9.90
CA THR A 102 -13.03 18.92 8.72
C THR A 102 -12.44 17.67 8.10
N LYS A 103 -12.68 17.49 6.81
CA LYS A 103 -12.37 16.28 6.06
C LYS A 103 -12.24 16.65 4.58
N THR A 104 -11.50 15.84 3.85
CA THR A 104 -11.34 15.97 2.41
C THR A 104 -11.55 14.61 1.78
N LEU A 105 -12.49 14.49 0.85
CA LEU A 105 -12.60 13.31 0.01
C LEU A 105 -11.65 13.49 -1.18
N MET A 106 -10.57 12.70 -1.20
CA MET A 106 -9.70 12.63 -2.37
C MET A 106 -10.13 11.41 -3.19
N VAL A 107 -10.18 11.54 -4.51
CA VAL A 107 -10.61 10.44 -5.38
C VAL A 107 -9.57 10.27 -6.47
N GLY A 108 -9.03 9.06 -6.62
CA GLY A 108 -8.07 8.74 -7.68
C GLY A 108 -8.74 8.57 -9.04
N THR A 109 -8.28 9.28 -10.07
CA THR A 109 -8.87 9.17 -11.42
C THR A 109 -8.16 8.13 -12.29
N ALA A 110 -8.85 7.61 -13.31
CA ALA A 110 -8.23 6.72 -14.30
C ALA A 110 -7.09 7.42 -15.08
N GLU A 111 -7.24 8.72 -15.37
CA GLU A 111 -6.22 9.54 -16.04
C GLU A 111 -4.94 9.67 -15.21
N GLU A 112 -5.08 9.70 -13.89
CA GLU A 112 -3.95 9.71 -12.96
C GLU A 112 -3.27 8.34 -12.83
N GLY A 113 -3.86 7.26 -13.35
CA GLY A 113 -3.49 5.87 -13.05
C GLY A 113 -4.00 5.38 -11.68
N ALA A 114 -4.87 6.17 -11.04
CA ALA A 114 -5.38 5.97 -9.68
C ALA A 114 -6.84 5.50 -9.62
N GLY A 115 -7.39 5.11 -10.77
CA GLY A 115 -8.79 4.69 -10.87
C GLY A 115 -9.07 3.36 -10.18
N ALA A 116 -8.11 2.43 -10.14
CA ALA A 116 -8.34 1.11 -9.55
C ALA A 116 -8.35 1.14 -8.02
N HIS A 117 -9.22 0.33 -7.41
CA HIS A 117 -9.47 0.26 -5.97
C HIS A 117 -8.23 0.04 -5.09
N CYS A 118 -7.19 -0.62 -5.61
CA CYS A 118 -5.94 -0.87 -4.87
C CYS A 118 -4.79 0.09 -5.25
N HIS A 119 -5.05 1.11 -6.07
CA HIS A 119 -4.06 2.07 -6.57
C HIS A 119 -2.77 1.43 -7.14
N PRO A 120 -2.85 0.26 -7.82
CA PRO A 120 -1.66 -0.50 -8.21
C PRO A 120 -0.71 0.32 -9.11
N GLY A 121 -1.24 1.27 -9.89
CA GLY A 121 -0.47 2.19 -10.74
C GLY A 121 0.01 3.49 -10.08
N THR A 122 -0.43 3.81 -8.85
CA THR A 122 -0.31 5.18 -8.29
C THR A 122 -0.13 5.26 -6.78
N MET A 123 0.47 4.22 -6.19
CA MET A 123 0.75 4.24 -4.75
C MET A 123 1.59 5.45 -4.32
N ARG A 124 2.51 5.91 -5.15
CA ARG A 124 3.30 7.13 -4.90
C ARG A 124 2.44 8.39 -4.87
N LEU A 125 1.53 8.56 -5.82
CA LEU A 125 0.64 9.73 -5.91
C LEU A 125 -0.34 9.77 -4.72
N SER A 126 -0.90 8.62 -4.38
CA SER A 126 -1.84 8.49 -3.25
C SER A 126 -1.15 8.82 -1.93
N GLN A 127 0.05 8.29 -1.71
CA GLN A 127 0.87 8.62 -0.54
C GLN A 127 1.25 10.09 -0.49
N ALA A 128 1.67 10.69 -1.61
CA ALA A 128 2.00 12.11 -1.66
C ALA A 128 0.80 13.00 -1.27
N ARG A 129 -0.41 12.67 -1.75
CA ARG A 129 -1.64 13.40 -1.39
C ARG A 129 -1.92 13.34 0.10
N VAL A 130 -1.82 12.15 0.70
CA VAL A 130 -2.05 11.96 2.13
C VAL A 130 -1.01 12.69 2.97
N TYR A 131 0.27 12.62 2.60
CA TYR A 131 1.35 13.26 3.36
C TYR A 131 1.41 14.78 3.21
N ASN A 132 0.99 15.34 2.07
CA ASN A 132 0.94 16.79 1.84
C ASN A 132 -0.33 17.43 2.43
N TRP A 133 -1.39 16.67 2.66
CA TRP A 133 -2.68 17.19 3.15
C TRP A 133 -2.59 18.02 4.45
N PRO A 134 -1.78 17.63 5.46
CA PRO A 134 -1.63 18.44 6.67
C PRO A 134 -1.03 19.82 6.37
N ASP A 135 -0.10 19.93 5.43
CA ASP A 135 0.49 21.21 5.03
C ASP A 135 -0.60 22.11 4.42
N ASP A 136 -1.45 21.56 3.55
CA ASP A 136 -2.54 22.31 2.92
C ASP A 136 -3.66 22.68 3.90
N THR A 137 -3.91 21.86 4.93
CA THR A 137 -5.10 21.97 5.79
C THR A 137 -4.81 22.61 7.16
N VAL A 138 -3.59 22.44 7.68
CA VAL A 138 -3.18 22.94 9.01
C VAL A 138 -2.34 24.21 8.88
N ALA A 139 -1.47 24.32 7.88
CA ALA A 139 -0.64 25.53 7.72
C ALA A 139 -1.45 26.76 7.28
N GLY A 140 -2.64 26.57 6.69
CA GLY A 140 -3.59 27.64 6.36
C GLY A 140 -4.47 28.12 7.53
N ALA A 141 -4.42 27.46 8.70
CA ALA A 141 -5.26 27.79 9.87
C ALA A 141 -4.61 28.79 10.85
N GLY A 142 -3.47 29.39 10.47
CA GLY A 142 -2.69 30.30 11.31
C GLY A 142 -2.35 31.62 10.62
N THR A 143 -3.34 32.49 10.42
CA THR A 143 -3.22 33.97 10.51
C THR A 143 -4.55 34.56 10.96
#